data_AF-A0A0B6ZT49-F1
#
_entry.id   AF-A0A0B6ZT49-F1
#
_cell.length_a   1.000
_cell.length_b   1.000
_cell.length_c   1.000
_cell.angle_alpha   90.00
_cell.angle_beta   90.00
_cell.angle_gamma   90.00
#
_symmetry.space_group_name_H-M   'P 1'
#
loop_
_entity.id
_entity.type
_entity.pdbx_description
1 polymer ?
#
loop_
_entity_poly.entity_id
_entity_poly.type
_entity_poly.pdbx_seq_one_letter_code
_entity_poly.pdbx_strand_id
1 'polypeptide(L)'
;MSAKGVKKKEPASAAAPEAFDLEQQFILRLPVEAAAQLHEDLKETSTVQLKDKLSIELDPDMRHGFVRYGGDIYFAKLLDLPCVVDSLKTVDRKTFYKTADICQMLYCKTEEDWSRDENDSPRKKDKDKKYAWNHGITPSLKNVRKRRFRKTLKKKYMDQPEVEKEVRRLFRYDSDAIDVKFEIIVDDEKSMSDSGTSQTLDPSALVSHGQTHLTRTDTGISLDVASFFGELSSSEEEDDDEKDVNIMDSGDDDMSRGPTTPRGGMSALDRSVLESQETAMTDNETAELQEKLNELIKQLEEIRERRSLEEDQVATQEDETLKIDMQDKLNKIVQEENEKERELEILSAMLNQ
;
A
#
# COMPACT_ATOMS: atom_id res chain seq x y z
N MET A 1 -3.95 15.12 -48.90
CA MET A 1 -2.83 14.15 -48.76
C MET A 1 -3.22 13.17 -47.67
N SER A 2 -3.72 11.98 -48.04
CA SER A 2 -4.20 10.97 -47.10
C SER A 2 -3.04 10.27 -46.40
N ALA A 3 -2.96 10.38 -45.08
CA ALA A 3 -2.11 9.56 -44.26
C ALA A 3 -2.69 8.13 -44.23
N LYS A 4 -2.00 7.19 -44.87
CA LYS A 4 -2.32 5.76 -44.76
C LYS A 4 -1.89 5.27 -43.37
N GLY A 5 -2.86 4.95 -42.52
CA GLY A 5 -2.61 4.21 -41.29
C GLY A 5 -2.05 2.82 -41.60
N VAL A 6 -0.90 2.51 -41.00
CA VAL A 6 -0.28 1.19 -41.10
C VAL A 6 -1.11 0.23 -40.25
N LYS A 7 -1.83 -0.70 -40.90
CA LYS A 7 -2.53 -1.78 -40.19
C LYS A 7 -1.52 -2.69 -39.51
N LYS A 8 -1.58 -2.78 -38.18
CA LYS A 8 -0.85 -3.78 -37.38
C LYS A 8 -1.36 -5.15 -37.82
N LYS A 9 -0.45 -5.99 -38.33
CA LYS A 9 -0.76 -7.34 -38.82
C LYS A 9 -1.04 -8.22 -37.58
N GLU A 10 -2.27 -8.67 -37.41
CA GLU A 10 -2.60 -9.67 -36.38
C GLU A 10 -1.80 -10.96 -36.66
N PRO A 11 -1.10 -11.52 -35.67
CA PRO A 11 -0.46 -12.80 -35.85
C PRO A 11 -1.52 -13.90 -35.99
N ALA A 12 -1.37 -14.69 -37.05
CA ALA A 12 -2.21 -15.84 -37.35
C ALA A 12 -2.26 -16.83 -36.18
N SER A 13 -3.48 -17.27 -35.85
CA SER A 13 -3.87 -18.34 -34.92
C SER A 13 -2.75 -18.86 -34.01
N ALA A 14 -2.54 -18.20 -32.86
CA ALA A 14 -1.86 -18.83 -31.76
C ALA A 14 -2.75 -19.99 -31.28
N ALA A 15 -2.16 -21.19 -31.21
CA ALA A 15 -2.72 -22.29 -30.44
C ALA A 15 -3.12 -21.78 -29.04
N ALA A 16 -4.11 -22.44 -28.42
CA ALA A 16 -4.53 -22.14 -27.05
C ALA A 16 -3.31 -21.86 -26.16
N PRO A 17 -3.29 -20.75 -25.40
CA PRO A 17 -2.10 -20.35 -24.65
C PRO A 17 -1.72 -21.51 -23.73
N GLU A 18 -0.55 -22.10 -23.98
CA GLU A 18 0.07 -23.01 -23.02
C GLU A 18 0.16 -22.23 -21.70
N ALA A 19 -0.44 -22.76 -20.64
CA ALA A 19 -0.35 -22.14 -19.32
C ALA A 19 1.10 -22.24 -18.86
N PHE A 20 1.85 -21.15 -18.99
CA PHE A 20 3.22 -21.07 -18.51
C PHE A 20 3.20 -20.71 -17.03
N ASP A 21 3.85 -21.53 -16.20
CA ASP A 21 4.13 -21.17 -14.82
C ASP A 21 5.31 -20.18 -14.77
N LEU A 22 5.18 -19.15 -13.94
CA LEU A 22 6.21 -18.13 -13.81
C LEU A 22 7.34 -18.65 -12.93
N GLU A 23 8.59 -18.48 -13.38
CA GLU A 23 9.74 -18.84 -12.57
C GLU A 23 9.78 -17.99 -11.28
N GLN A 24 9.73 -18.66 -10.12
CA GLN A 24 9.78 -18.01 -8.82
C GLN A 24 11.22 -17.90 -8.33
N GLN A 25 11.63 -16.68 -7.97
CA GLN A 25 12.99 -16.39 -7.52
C GLN A 25 12.97 -15.63 -6.19
N PHE A 26 13.89 -15.96 -5.28
CA PHE A 26 14.07 -15.28 -4.00
C PHE A 26 15.55 -15.19 -3.63
N ILE A 27 15.90 -14.29 -2.69
CA ILE A 27 17.27 -14.17 -2.21
C ILE A 27 17.53 -15.17 -1.07
N LEU A 28 18.57 -15.99 -1.19
CA LEU A 28 19.09 -16.78 -0.07
C LEU A 28 20.19 -16.00 0.65
N ARG A 29 20.06 -15.79 1.96
CA ARG A 29 21.11 -15.20 2.80
C ARG A 29 21.54 -16.18 3.88
N LEU A 30 22.81 -16.59 3.82
CA LEU A 30 23.46 -17.47 4.80
C LEU A 30 24.37 -16.67 5.74
N PRO A 31 24.80 -17.26 6.88
CA PRO A 31 25.91 -16.74 7.66
C PRO A 31 27.16 -16.53 6.80
N VAL A 32 28.00 -15.56 7.16
CA VAL A 32 29.11 -15.07 6.31
C VAL A 32 30.06 -16.19 5.89
N GLU A 33 30.40 -17.09 6.82
CA GLU A 33 31.30 -18.20 6.54
C GLU A 33 30.69 -19.23 5.57
N ALA A 34 29.45 -19.65 5.82
CA ALA A 34 28.72 -20.57 4.96
C ALA A 34 28.49 -19.99 3.56
N ALA A 35 28.16 -18.69 3.46
CA ALA A 35 28.00 -17.99 2.20
C ALA A 35 29.31 -17.94 1.39
N ALA A 36 30.45 -17.70 2.06
CA ALA A 36 31.75 -17.69 1.40
C ALA A 36 32.13 -19.07 0.87
N GLN A 37 31.88 -20.13 1.64
CA GLN A 37 32.10 -21.51 1.19
C GLN A 37 31.17 -21.87 0.02
N LEU A 38 29.88 -21.53 0.10
CA LEU A 38 28.93 -21.76 -0.99
C LEU A 38 29.34 -21.02 -2.26
N HIS A 39 29.89 -19.81 -2.12
CA HIS A 39 30.41 -19.06 -3.26
C HIS A 39 31.58 -19.76 -3.96
N GLU A 40 32.50 -20.37 -3.21
CA GLU A 40 33.58 -21.17 -3.78
C GLU A 40 33.05 -22.43 -4.48
N ASP A 41 32.09 -23.12 -3.87
CA ASP A 41 31.49 -24.34 -4.42
C ASP A 41 30.68 -24.09 -5.70
N LEU A 42 30.12 -22.89 -5.88
CA LEU A 42 29.37 -22.47 -7.07
C LEU A 42 30.26 -22.11 -8.28
N LYS A 43 31.58 -21.99 -8.10
CA LYS A 43 32.48 -21.69 -9.23
C LYS A 43 32.54 -22.86 -10.20
N GLU A 44 32.65 -22.57 -11.50
CA GLU A 44 32.75 -23.58 -12.57
C GLU A 44 33.93 -24.56 -12.38
N THR A 45 34.98 -24.13 -11.69
CA THR A 45 36.16 -24.95 -11.37
C THR A 45 35.89 -26.00 -10.28
N SER A 46 34.80 -25.86 -9.54
CA SER A 46 34.43 -26.79 -8.46
C SER A 46 33.99 -28.14 -9.03
N THR A 47 34.44 -29.22 -8.38
CA THR A 47 33.99 -30.60 -8.69
C THR A 47 32.87 -31.06 -7.76
N VAL A 48 32.43 -30.19 -6.84
CA VAL A 48 31.43 -30.50 -5.81
C VAL A 48 30.04 -30.58 -6.44
N GLN A 49 29.32 -31.67 -6.14
CA GLN A 49 27.91 -31.79 -6.52
C GLN A 49 27.05 -31.07 -5.49
N LEU A 50 26.58 -29.86 -5.84
CA LEU A 50 25.81 -29.02 -4.91
C LEU A 50 24.49 -29.66 -4.47
N LYS A 51 23.89 -30.53 -5.30
CA LYS A 51 22.62 -31.20 -5.00
C LYS A 51 22.66 -32.04 -3.72
N ASP A 52 23.80 -32.64 -3.40
CA ASP A 52 23.96 -33.45 -2.19
C ASP A 52 24.37 -32.61 -0.98
N LYS A 53 24.82 -31.37 -1.23
CA LYS A 53 25.43 -30.50 -0.23
C LYS A 53 24.49 -29.39 0.24
N LEU A 54 23.55 -28.93 -0.60
CA LEU A 54 22.59 -27.87 -0.29
C LEU A 54 21.16 -28.41 -0.37
N SER A 55 20.41 -28.33 0.73
CA SER A 55 18.97 -28.58 0.73
C SER A 55 18.22 -27.47 1.46
N ILE A 56 16.99 -27.20 1.00
CA ILE A 56 16.09 -26.22 1.60
C ILE A 56 14.78 -26.95 1.90
N GLU A 57 14.37 -26.94 3.16
CA GLU A 57 13.12 -27.51 3.63
C GLU A 57 12.31 -26.37 4.26
N LEU A 58 11.08 -26.15 3.80
CA LEU A 58 10.17 -25.14 4.36
C LEU A 58 9.11 -25.81 5.22
N ASP A 59 8.78 -25.17 6.33
CA ASP A 59 7.68 -25.59 7.19
C ASP A 59 6.32 -25.32 6.53
N PRO A 60 5.23 -25.97 6.96
CA PRO A 60 3.89 -25.79 6.39
C PRO A 60 3.36 -24.35 6.44
N ASP A 61 3.93 -23.49 7.28
CA ASP A 61 3.56 -22.09 7.37
C ASP A 61 4.19 -21.20 6.28
N MET A 62 5.10 -21.77 5.47
CA MET A 62 5.84 -21.10 4.39
C MET A 62 6.63 -19.85 4.86
N ARG A 63 6.87 -19.72 6.16
CA ARG A 63 7.60 -18.60 6.77
C ARG A 63 8.85 -19.05 7.53
N HIS A 64 8.88 -20.29 7.99
CA HIS A 64 10.05 -20.89 8.62
C HIS A 64 10.53 -22.10 7.82
N GLY A 65 11.74 -22.56 8.14
CA GLY A 65 12.33 -23.73 7.50
C GLY A 65 13.78 -23.91 7.91
N PHE A 66 14.46 -24.82 7.23
CA PHE A 66 15.84 -25.18 7.47
C PHE A 66 16.60 -25.22 6.15
N VAL A 67 17.82 -24.70 6.17
CA VAL A 67 18.76 -24.81 5.05
C VAL A 67 19.92 -25.65 5.53
N ARG A 68 20.13 -26.81 4.90
CA ARG A 68 21.29 -27.64 5.15
C ARG A 68 22.36 -27.30 4.14
N TYR A 69 23.58 -27.04 4.60
CA TYR A 69 24.72 -26.82 3.73
C TYR A 69 25.94 -27.55 4.27
N GLY A 70 26.43 -28.54 3.52
CA GLY A 70 27.49 -29.44 3.98
C GLY A 70 27.01 -30.34 5.11
N GLY A 71 27.65 -30.23 6.28
CA GLY A 71 27.21 -30.92 7.50
C GLY A 71 26.36 -30.06 8.42
N ASP A 72 26.23 -28.76 8.13
CA ASP A 72 25.63 -27.78 9.02
C ASP A 72 24.16 -27.54 8.67
N ILE A 73 23.38 -27.21 9.70
CA ILE A 73 21.96 -26.89 9.58
C ILE A 73 21.74 -25.45 10.05
N TYR A 74 21.11 -24.65 9.20
CA TYR A 74 20.74 -23.28 9.49
C TYR A 74 19.22 -23.15 9.58
N PHE A 75 18.76 -22.41 10.58
CA PHE A 75 17.35 -22.08 10.76
C PHE A 75 17.02 -20.87 9.88
N ALA A 76 15.99 -21.00 9.07
CA ALA A 76 15.62 -20.03 8.05
C ALA A 76 14.28 -19.37 8.36
N LYS A 77 14.18 -18.08 8.02
CA LYS A 77 12.93 -17.30 8.08
C LYS A 77 12.75 -16.56 6.75
N LEU A 78 11.58 -16.69 6.13
CA LEU A 78 11.24 -16.01 4.89
C LEU A 78 10.71 -14.60 5.19
N LEU A 79 11.48 -13.60 4.77
CA LEU A 79 11.23 -12.19 5.05
C LEU A 79 10.86 -11.42 3.79
N ASP A 80 9.95 -10.46 3.93
CA ASP A 80 9.45 -9.63 2.82
C ASP A 80 10.33 -8.38 2.67
N LEU A 81 11.00 -8.28 1.52
CA LEU A 81 11.84 -7.14 1.17
C LEU A 81 10.99 -5.89 0.93
N PRO A 82 11.50 -4.70 1.30
CA PRO A 82 10.78 -3.46 1.09
C PRO A 82 10.77 -3.00 -0.37
N CYS A 83 11.78 -3.40 -1.15
CA CYS A 83 11.92 -3.02 -2.56
C CYS A 83 11.69 -4.25 -3.43
N VAL A 84 10.97 -4.06 -4.54
CA VAL A 84 10.92 -5.04 -5.63
C VAL A 84 12.26 -5.01 -6.36
N VAL A 85 12.83 -6.19 -6.60
CA VAL A 85 14.10 -6.38 -7.31
C VAL A 85 13.83 -7.16 -8.58
N ASP A 86 14.05 -6.56 -9.74
CA ASP A 86 13.98 -7.27 -11.02
C ASP A 86 15.25 -8.10 -11.22
N SER A 87 15.09 -9.38 -11.57
CA SER A 87 16.17 -10.17 -12.16
C SER A 87 16.14 -10.03 -13.67
N LEU A 88 17.30 -9.75 -14.27
CA LEU A 88 17.43 -9.60 -15.72
C LEU A 88 18.57 -10.48 -16.24
N LYS A 89 18.32 -11.18 -17.35
CA LYS A 89 19.35 -11.92 -18.08
C LYS A 89 19.83 -11.13 -19.29
N THR A 90 21.08 -11.33 -19.66
CA THR A 90 21.70 -10.73 -20.84
C THR A 90 22.72 -11.69 -21.44
N VAL A 91 22.96 -11.56 -22.75
CA VAL A 91 24.02 -12.29 -23.47
C VAL A 91 25.12 -11.32 -23.91
N ASP A 92 24.74 -10.10 -24.31
CA ASP A 92 25.62 -9.07 -24.86
C ASP A 92 26.06 -7.99 -23.84
N ARG A 93 25.52 -8.06 -22.61
CA ARG A 93 25.71 -7.06 -21.53
C ARG A 93 25.22 -5.65 -21.88
N LYS A 94 24.32 -5.54 -22.87
CA LYS A 94 23.72 -4.27 -23.32
C LYS A 94 22.20 -4.36 -23.32
N THR A 95 21.67 -5.45 -23.87
CA THR A 95 20.24 -5.74 -23.90
C THR A 95 19.92 -6.67 -22.75
N PHE A 96 19.00 -6.25 -21.90
CA PHE A 96 18.58 -7.00 -20.72
C PHE A 96 17.12 -7.40 -20.86
N TYR A 97 16.83 -8.64 -20.51
CA TYR A 97 15.49 -9.22 -20.54
C TYR A 97 15.10 -9.60 -19.13
N LYS A 98 13.98 -9.07 -18.64
CA LYS A 98 13.44 -9.39 -17.32
C LYS A 98 13.07 -10.88 -17.25
N THR A 99 13.42 -11.53 -16.14
CA THR A 99 13.13 -12.94 -15.87
C THR A 99 12.15 -13.12 -14.72
N ALA A 100 12.32 -12.40 -13.61
CA ALA A 100 11.44 -12.50 -12.46
C ALA A 100 11.42 -11.22 -11.62
N ASP A 101 10.39 -11.11 -10.79
CA ASP A 101 10.29 -10.16 -9.68
C ASP A 101 10.70 -10.84 -8.37
N ILE A 102 11.63 -10.25 -7.65
CA ILE A 102 12.11 -10.74 -6.36
C ILE A 102 11.67 -9.77 -5.26
N CYS A 103 10.84 -10.23 -4.34
CA CYS A 103 10.34 -9.44 -3.21
C CYS A 103 10.56 -10.12 -1.85
N GLN A 104 11.23 -11.27 -1.80
CA GLN A 104 11.45 -12.04 -0.59
C GLN A 104 12.89 -12.51 -0.44
N MET A 105 13.29 -12.74 0.81
CA MET A 105 14.60 -13.25 1.19
C MET A 105 14.46 -14.33 2.25
N LEU A 106 15.03 -15.50 1.99
CA LEU A 106 15.20 -16.57 2.96
C LEU A 106 16.44 -16.27 3.80
N TYR A 107 16.23 -15.82 5.04
CA TYR A 107 17.28 -15.38 5.95
C TYR A 107 17.66 -16.50 6.92
N CYS A 108 18.89 -16.98 6.84
CA CYS A 108 19.38 -18.12 7.58
C CYS A 108 20.38 -17.70 8.67
N LYS A 109 20.24 -18.28 9.85
CA LYS A 109 21.12 -18.10 11.01
C LYS A 109 21.28 -19.42 11.75
N THR A 110 22.26 -19.49 12.66
CA THR A 110 22.34 -20.58 13.62
C THR A 110 21.23 -20.46 14.66
N GLU A 111 20.93 -21.55 15.38
CA GLU A 111 19.94 -21.56 16.46
C GLU A 111 20.28 -20.55 17.57
N GLU A 112 21.58 -20.46 17.88
CA GLU A 112 22.14 -19.58 18.90
C GLU A 112 21.92 -18.10 18.54
N ASP A 113 22.15 -17.74 17.28
CA ASP A 113 21.97 -16.36 16.80
C ASP A 113 20.50 -15.94 16.80
N TRP A 114 19.56 -16.85 16.48
CA TRP A 114 18.13 -16.56 16.58
C TRP A 114 17.68 -16.35 18.02
N SER A 115 18.17 -17.19 18.93
CA SER A 115 17.84 -17.10 20.36
C SER A 115 18.31 -15.78 20.98
N ARG A 116 19.47 -15.28 20.54
CA ARG A 116 19.99 -13.98 20.94
C ARG A 116 19.13 -12.82 20.44
N ASP A 117 18.75 -12.84 19.16
CA ASP A 117 17.89 -11.81 18.56
C ASP A 117 16.50 -11.74 19.22
N GLU A 118 15.90 -12.88 19.57
CA GLU A 118 14.58 -12.90 20.23
C GLU A 118 14.65 -12.37 21.67
N ASN A 119 15.74 -12.63 22.39
CA ASN A 119 15.95 -12.08 23.73
C ASN A 119 16.22 -10.57 23.73
N ASP A 120 16.82 -10.03 22.67
CA ASP A 120 17.17 -8.61 22.54
C ASP A 120 16.04 -7.76 21.94
N SER A 121 14.97 -8.40 21.43
CA SER A 121 13.85 -7.71 20.77
C SER A 121 12.60 -7.64 21.69
N PRO A 122 12.43 -6.56 22.47
CA PRO A 122 11.24 -6.35 23.28
C PRO A 122 10.10 -5.85 22.39
N ARG A 123 9.39 -6.72 21.65
CA ARG A 123 8.04 -6.41 21.11
C ARG A 123 7.42 -7.65 20.43
N LYS A 124 6.50 -8.29 21.14
CA LYS A 124 5.36 -8.99 20.54
C LYS A 124 4.19 -8.00 20.50
N LYS A 125 3.73 -7.58 19.31
CA LYS A 125 2.31 -7.21 19.16
C LYS A 125 1.78 -7.09 17.73
N ASP A 126 2.61 -6.95 16.70
CA ASP A 126 2.13 -6.99 15.31
C ASP A 126 2.66 -8.22 14.59
N LYS A 127 1.77 -9.20 14.33
CA LYS A 127 2.11 -10.41 13.57
C LYS A 127 2.61 -10.08 12.16
N ASP A 128 2.07 -9.05 11.53
CA ASP A 128 2.41 -8.65 10.15
C ASP A 128 3.76 -7.96 10.06
N LYS A 129 4.20 -7.26 11.13
CA LYS A 129 5.50 -6.59 11.16
C LYS A 129 6.66 -7.58 11.39
N LYS A 130 6.40 -8.79 11.92
CA LYS A 130 7.43 -9.80 12.23
C LYS A 130 8.24 -10.23 11.00
N TYR A 131 7.61 -10.34 9.83
CA TYR A 131 8.25 -10.82 8.60
C TYR A 131 8.69 -9.68 7.66
N ALA A 132 8.40 -8.43 8.02
CA ALA A 132 8.76 -7.28 7.21
C ALA A 132 10.24 -6.91 7.40
N TRP A 133 11.03 -7.02 6.34
CA TRP A 133 12.43 -6.60 6.37
C TRP A 133 12.55 -5.08 6.21
N ASN A 134 13.33 -4.43 7.07
CA ASN A 134 13.39 -2.95 7.13
C ASN A 134 14.35 -2.32 6.12
N HIS A 135 15.24 -3.11 5.50
CA HIS A 135 16.33 -2.60 4.67
C HIS A 135 16.21 -3.08 3.22
N GLY A 136 16.69 -2.30 2.25
CA GLY A 136 16.95 -2.85 0.91
C GLY A 136 18.20 -3.74 0.91
N ILE A 137 18.41 -4.48 -0.18
CA ILE A 137 19.59 -5.33 -0.35
C ILE A 137 20.88 -4.49 -0.50
N THR A 138 20.80 -3.34 -1.17
CA THR A 138 21.95 -2.47 -1.40
C THR A 138 22.21 -1.51 -0.22
N PRO A 139 23.48 -1.17 0.08
CA PRO A 139 23.83 -0.32 1.23
C PRO A 139 23.10 1.04 1.30
N SER A 140 22.90 1.69 0.16
CA SER A 140 22.21 2.99 0.04
C SER A 140 20.74 2.97 0.48
N LEU A 141 20.16 1.77 0.56
CA LEU A 141 18.77 1.47 0.96
C LEU A 141 18.68 0.91 2.39
N LYS A 142 19.70 1.11 3.23
CA LYS A 142 19.56 0.86 4.68
C LYS A 142 18.42 1.69 5.26
N ASN A 143 17.54 1.03 6.02
CA ASN A 143 16.33 1.61 6.64
C ASN A 143 15.38 2.29 5.64
N VAL A 144 15.25 1.77 4.42
CA VAL A 144 14.48 2.40 3.34
C VAL A 144 13.02 2.67 3.73
N ARG A 145 12.36 1.75 4.47
CA ARG A 145 10.96 1.90 4.91
C ARG A 145 10.75 3.17 5.76
N LYS A 146 11.70 3.48 6.64
CA LYS A 146 11.62 4.63 7.56
C LYS A 146 12.18 5.92 6.95
N ARG A 147 13.23 5.81 6.14
CA ARG A 147 14.04 6.97 5.71
C ARG A 147 13.75 7.48 4.30
N ARG A 148 13.36 6.60 3.37
CA ARG A 148 13.29 6.94 1.94
C ARG A 148 11.90 6.77 1.34
N PHE A 149 11.08 5.86 1.88
CA PHE A 149 9.72 5.70 1.42
C PHE A 149 8.84 6.82 1.97
N ARG A 150 8.17 7.54 1.06
CA ARG A 150 7.12 8.48 1.44
C ARG A 150 5.96 7.69 2.01
N LYS A 151 5.54 7.99 3.24
CA LYS A 151 4.36 7.37 3.84
C LYS A 151 3.12 7.80 3.06
N THR A 152 2.33 6.82 2.63
CA THR A 152 1.02 7.10 2.04
C THR A 152 0.10 7.58 3.16
N LEU A 153 -0.57 8.72 2.96
CA LEU A 153 -1.71 9.10 3.78
C LEU A 153 -2.78 8.03 3.57
N LYS A 154 -2.96 7.15 4.56
CA LYS A 154 -4.10 6.24 4.56
C LYS A 154 -5.36 7.10 4.67
N LYS A 155 -6.25 7.03 3.68
CA LYS A 155 -7.62 7.51 3.87
C LYS A 155 -8.21 6.63 4.97
N LYS A 156 -8.43 7.20 6.17
CA LYS A 156 -8.86 6.46 7.37
C LYS A 156 -10.08 5.55 7.12
N TYR A 157 -10.91 5.87 6.13
CA TYR A 157 -12.14 5.18 5.79
C TYR A 157 -12.00 3.91 4.94
N MET A 158 -10.83 3.65 4.33
CA MET A 158 -10.71 2.60 3.31
C MET A 158 -10.40 1.21 3.85
N ASP A 159 -9.99 1.09 5.11
CA ASP A 159 -9.42 -0.15 5.66
C ASP A 159 -9.82 -0.32 7.13
N GLN A 160 -11.13 -0.17 7.40
CA GLN A 160 -11.70 -0.30 8.74
C GLN A 160 -12.68 -1.48 8.74
N PRO A 161 -12.18 -2.74 8.90
CA PRO A 161 -13.00 -3.95 8.80
C PRO A 161 -14.15 -3.98 9.82
N GLU A 162 -14.01 -3.24 10.92
CA GLU A 162 -15.07 -3.04 11.90
C GLU A 162 -16.20 -2.14 11.38
N VAL A 163 -15.87 -1.05 10.68
CA VAL A 163 -16.89 -0.18 10.04
C VAL A 163 -17.56 -0.95 8.91
N GLU A 164 -16.82 -1.70 8.12
CA GLU A 164 -17.42 -2.51 7.05
C GLU A 164 -18.36 -3.58 7.63
N LYS A 165 -17.97 -4.25 8.71
CA LYS A 165 -18.83 -5.21 9.42
C LYS A 165 -20.10 -4.55 9.95
N GLU A 166 -19.99 -3.34 10.48
CA GLU A 166 -21.11 -2.58 11.03
C GLU A 166 -22.04 -2.05 9.93
N VAL A 167 -21.48 -1.56 8.81
CA VAL A 167 -22.25 -1.16 7.63
C VAL A 167 -23.00 -2.35 7.05
N ARG A 168 -22.37 -3.53 6.92
CA ARG A 168 -23.07 -4.76 6.50
C ARG A 168 -24.15 -5.18 7.49
N ARG A 169 -23.93 -4.95 8.80
CA ARG A 169 -24.95 -5.21 9.83
C ARG A 169 -26.16 -4.30 9.62
N LEU A 170 -25.95 -2.99 9.43
CA LEU A 170 -27.00 -2.02 9.16
C LEU A 170 -27.80 -2.37 7.91
N PHE A 171 -27.14 -2.66 6.78
CA PHE A 171 -27.83 -3.07 5.55
C PHE A 171 -28.66 -4.34 5.71
N ARG A 172 -28.24 -5.28 6.57
CA ARG A 172 -29.04 -6.47 6.85
C ARG A 172 -30.31 -6.13 7.63
N TYR A 173 -30.22 -5.24 8.62
CA TYR A 173 -31.41 -4.77 9.34
C TYR A 173 -32.34 -3.96 8.45
N ASP A 174 -31.80 -3.14 7.56
CA ASP A 174 -32.57 -2.36 6.60
C ASP A 174 -33.29 -3.27 5.58
N SER A 175 -32.65 -4.36 5.15
CA SER A 175 -33.27 -5.35 4.26
C SER A 175 -34.41 -6.12 4.94
N ASP A 176 -34.35 -6.30 6.27
CA ASP A 176 -35.41 -6.94 7.05
C ASP A 176 -36.53 -5.96 7.44
N ALA A 177 -36.32 -4.65 7.25
CA ALA A 177 -37.27 -3.61 7.61
C ALA A 177 -38.36 -3.41 6.56
N ILE A 178 -39.52 -2.92 7.00
CA ILE A 178 -40.66 -2.62 6.12
C ILE A 178 -40.51 -1.25 5.45
N ASP A 179 -39.88 -0.30 6.15
CA ASP A 179 -39.59 1.05 5.68
C ASP A 179 -38.31 1.56 6.37
N VAL A 180 -37.46 2.28 5.63
CA VAL A 180 -36.14 2.73 6.08
C VAL A 180 -36.00 4.22 5.80
N LYS A 181 -35.68 5.01 6.84
CA LYS A 181 -35.42 6.45 6.73
C LYS A 181 -34.19 6.81 7.56
N PHE A 182 -33.28 7.57 6.96
CA PHE A 182 -32.13 8.16 7.66
C PHE A 182 -32.14 9.68 7.54
N GLU A 183 -31.57 10.35 8.55
CA GLU A 183 -31.42 11.80 8.61
C GLU A 183 -30.04 12.11 9.23
N ILE A 184 -29.32 13.06 8.65
CA ILE A 184 -28.00 13.49 9.14
C ILE A 184 -28.24 14.62 10.14
N ILE A 185 -28.06 14.33 11.43
CA ILE A 185 -28.12 15.32 12.50
C ILE A 185 -26.71 15.87 12.71
N VAL A 186 -26.53 17.17 12.49
CA VAL A 186 -25.29 17.87 12.85
C VAL A 186 -25.47 18.40 14.27
N ASP A 187 -24.73 17.84 15.22
CA ASP A 187 -24.77 18.29 16.62
C ASP A 187 -24.08 19.66 16.76
N ASP A 188 -24.85 20.75 16.64
CA ASP A 188 -24.40 22.12 16.93
C ASP A 188 -24.55 22.52 18.41
N GLU A 189 -24.63 21.55 19.34
CA GLU A 189 -24.81 21.83 20.77
C GLU A 189 -23.57 21.49 21.61
N LYS A 190 -22.61 22.42 21.61
CA LYS A 190 -21.69 22.60 22.74
C LYS A 190 -21.48 24.07 23.10
N SER A 191 -22.57 24.83 23.21
CA SER A 191 -22.56 26.03 24.06
C SER A 191 -22.69 25.58 25.51
N MET A 192 -21.58 25.64 26.24
CA MET A 192 -21.51 25.43 27.69
C MET A 192 -22.60 26.22 28.42
N SER A 193 -23.68 25.55 28.84
CA SER A 193 -24.64 26.11 29.79
C SER A 193 -24.09 25.92 31.20
N ASP A 194 -23.39 26.95 31.65
CA ASP A 194 -23.11 27.31 33.04
C ASP A 194 -24.31 26.96 33.96
N SER A 195 -24.18 25.89 34.72
CA SER A 195 -25.09 25.57 35.84
C SER A 195 -24.48 26.15 37.11
N GLY A 196 -24.81 27.40 37.36
CA GLY A 196 -24.40 28.15 38.53
C GLY A 196 -24.85 27.52 39.86
N THR A 197 -23.99 27.68 40.87
CA THR A 197 -24.42 27.73 42.28
C THR A 197 -23.84 28.98 42.91
N SER A 198 -24.78 29.78 43.41
CA SER A 198 -24.66 31.13 43.97
C SER A 198 -23.96 31.15 45.33
N GLN A 199 -23.06 32.11 45.54
CA GLN A 199 -22.88 32.76 46.85
C GLN A 199 -22.46 34.23 46.65
N THR A 200 -23.11 35.06 47.45
CA THR A 200 -23.22 36.52 47.49
C THR A 200 -21.94 37.27 47.86
N LEU A 201 -21.78 38.54 47.43
CA LEU A 201 -21.72 39.76 48.27
C LEU A 201 -21.44 41.04 47.43
N ASP A 202 -21.93 42.17 47.94
CA ASP A 202 -22.27 43.47 47.35
C ASP A 202 -21.10 44.43 46.94
N PRO A 203 -21.40 45.62 46.33
CA PRO A 203 -20.54 46.31 45.36
C PRO A 203 -19.89 47.61 45.87
N SER A 204 -18.70 47.93 45.35
CA SER A 204 -18.26 49.30 44.97
C SER A 204 -16.76 49.33 44.74
N ALA A 205 -16.33 49.68 43.53
CA ALA A 205 -15.28 50.69 43.28
C ALA A 205 -14.86 50.72 41.79
N LEU A 206 -15.20 51.84 41.15
CA LEU A 206 -14.30 52.68 40.34
C LEU A 206 -13.71 52.14 39.02
N VAL A 207 -14.39 52.55 37.94
CA VAL A 207 -13.90 53.26 36.73
C VAL A 207 -12.55 52.87 36.10
N SER A 208 -12.57 52.47 34.82
CA SER A 208 -11.88 53.21 33.74
C SER A 208 -12.25 52.70 32.33
N HIS A 209 -12.85 53.60 31.54
CA HIS A 209 -12.80 53.77 30.08
C HIS A 209 -12.88 52.56 29.14
N GLY A 210 -14.11 52.26 28.68
CA GLY A 210 -14.36 51.66 27.37
C GLY A 210 -14.76 52.73 26.36
N GLN A 211 -14.00 52.85 25.27
CA GLN A 211 -14.44 53.56 24.07
C GLN A 211 -14.96 52.53 23.08
N THR A 212 -16.25 52.66 22.77
CA THR A 212 -17.00 51.87 21.81
C THR A 212 -16.59 52.22 20.38
N HIS A 213 -16.36 51.21 19.54
CA HIS A 213 -16.65 51.34 18.11
C HIS A 213 -17.17 50.01 17.56
N LEU A 214 -18.48 49.95 17.33
CA LEU A 214 -19.13 48.91 16.56
C LEU A 214 -18.94 49.19 15.07
N THR A 215 -18.36 48.25 14.34
CA THR A 215 -18.62 48.08 12.90
C THR A 215 -18.70 46.61 12.53
N ARG A 216 -19.94 46.15 12.38
CA ARG A 216 -20.49 45.41 11.23
C ARG A 216 -19.73 44.17 10.74
N THR A 217 -20.34 43.04 11.07
CA THR A 217 -20.30 41.71 10.44
C THR A 217 -20.14 41.74 8.92
N ASP A 218 -19.11 41.03 8.43
CA ASP A 218 -19.14 40.37 7.14
C ASP A 218 -18.79 38.89 7.35
N THR A 219 -19.64 38.03 6.81
CA THR A 219 -19.64 36.58 6.95
C THR A 219 -18.51 35.99 6.13
N GLY A 220 -17.37 35.71 6.77
CA GLY A 220 -16.27 34.97 6.18
C GLY A 220 -15.85 33.85 7.12
N ILE A 221 -16.51 32.70 7.01
CA ILE A 221 -16.13 31.47 7.70
C ILE A 221 -14.78 31.05 7.12
N SER A 222 -13.69 31.53 7.71
CA SER A 222 -12.36 30.95 7.54
C SER A 222 -12.33 29.64 8.31
N LEU A 223 -12.93 28.59 7.74
CA LEU A 223 -12.81 27.23 8.25
C LEU A 223 -11.34 26.83 8.08
N ASP A 224 -10.62 26.80 9.20
CA ASP A 224 -9.26 26.31 9.25
C ASP A 224 -9.24 24.84 8.80
N VAL A 225 -8.71 24.58 7.60
CA VAL A 225 -8.63 23.24 7.00
C VAL A 225 -7.84 22.25 7.88
N ALA A 226 -6.99 22.76 8.78
CA ALA A 226 -6.26 21.96 9.76
C ALA A 226 -7.17 21.32 10.83
N SER A 227 -8.38 21.86 11.05
CA SER A 227 -9.34 21.32 12.02
C SER A 227 -10.27 20.26 11.41
N PHE A 228 -10.43 20.22 10.08
CA PHE A 228 -11.28 19.25 9.36
C PHE A 228 -10.49 18.02 8.87
N PHE A 229 -9.26 18.22 8.39
CA PHE A 229 -8.29 17.14 8.20
C PHE A 229 -7.55 16.95 9.51
N GLY A 230 -8.23 16.31 10.46
CA GLY A 230 -7.76 16.16 11.83
C GLY A 230 -6.25 15.92 11.93
N GLU A 231 -5.64 16.73 12.79
CA GLU A 231 -4.42 16.49 13.56
C GLU A 231 -3.62 15.28 13.07
N LEU A 232 -2.40 15.52 12.57
CA LEU A 232 -1.39 14.48 12.37
C LEU A 232 -1.44 13.57 13.61
N SER A 233 -2.13 12.45 13.47
CA SER A 233 -2.31 11.49 14.55
C SER A 233 -0.97 10.80 14.67
N SER A 234 -0.08 11.47 15.40
CA SER A 234 1.05 10.93 16.13
C SER A 234 0.47 10.12 17.28
N SER A 235 -0.22 9.04 16.92
CA SER A 235 -0.50 7.91 17.78
C SER A 235 0.30 6.74 17.20
N GLU A 236 1.61 6.86 17.27
CA GLU A 236 2.50 5.71 17.33
C GLU A 236 3.42 6.06 18.50
N GLU A 237 3.02 5.57 19.67
CA GLU A 237 3.68 5.81 20.96
C GLU A 237 5.19 5.59 20.82
N GLU A 238 5.91 6.61 21.29
CA GLU A 238 7.33 6.62 21.58
C GLU A 238 7.70 5.38 22.40
N ASP A 239 8.81 4.72 22.06
CA ASP A 239 9.77 4.37 23.10
C ASP A 239 11.11 4.97 22.67
N ASP A 240 11.49 5.96 23.46
CA ASP A 240 12.86 6.36 23.74
C ASP A 240 13.73 5.13 24.03
N ASP A 241 14.86 5.06 23.36
CA ASP A 241 16.12 4.58 23.95
C ASP A 241 17.26 5.12 23.07
N GLU A 242 17.44 6.44 23.13
CA GLU A 242 18.69 7.08 22.77
C GLU A 242 19.76 6.66 23.79
N LYS A 243 20.55 5.62 23.47
CA LYS A 243 21.86 5.46 24.11
C LYS A 243 22.89 6.18 23.26
N ASP A 244 23.30 7.32 23.79
CA ASP A 244 24.46 8.11 23.38
C ASP A 244 25.64 7.21 23.01
N VAL A 245 26.01 7.21 21.73
CA VAL A 245 27.33 6.77 21.29
C VAL A 245 28.23 7.99 21.30
N ASN A 246 28.92 8.21 22.42
CA ASN A 246 30.06 9.13 22.49
C ASN A 246 31.12 8.70 21.47
N ILE A 247 31.10 9.26 20.26
CA ILE A 247 32.28 9.33 19.41
C ILE A 247 33.06 10.56 19.85
N MET A 248 34.05 10.34 20.73
CA MET A 248 35.21 11.21 20.86
C MET A 248 36.01 11.07 19.57
N ASP A 249 35.82 12.00 18.63
CA ASP A 249 36.74 12.15 17.51
C ASP A 249 37.92 13.01 17.98
N SER A 250 39.08 12.37 18.05
CA SER A 250 40.35 12.95 18.45
C SER A 250 41.23 12.98 17.20
N GLY A 251 41.63 14.17 16.74
CA GLY A 251 42.57 14.28 15.63
C GLY A 251 42.59 15.64 14.98
N ASP A 252 43.34 16.56 15.59
CA ASP A 252 43.80 17.81 14.99
C ASP A 252 44.59 17.56 13.68
N ASP A 253 44.39 18.40 12.66
CA ASP A 253 45.44 19.25 12.05
C ASP A 253 44.96 19.97 10.76
N ASP A 254 44.87 21.30 10.89
CA ASP A 254 45.59 22.32 10.11
C ASP A 254 45.21 22.71 8.64
N MET A 255 44.66 23.94 8.55
CA MET A 255 45.00 25.06 7.64
C MET A 255 44.42 25.21 6.22
N SER A 256 43.52 26.20 6.15
CA SER A 256 43.71 27.51 5.46
C SER A 256 42.97 27.80 4.13
N ARG A 257 41.99 28.73 4.20
CA ARG A 257 41.86 30.04 3.49
C ARG A 257 40.39 30.40 3.16
N GLY A 258 39.93 31.55 3.70
CA GLY A 258 38.64 32.21 3.40
C GLY A 258 38.66 33.03 2.08
N PRO A 259 37.84 34.11 1.88
CA PRO A 259 36.99 34.83 2.86
C PRO A 259 35.60 35.40 2.38
N THR A 260 34.76 35.76 3.38
CA THR A 260 33.88 36.98 3.54
C THR A 260 32.66 37.32 2.64
N THR A 261 31.44 37.14 3.22
CA THR A 261 30.28 38.08 3.49
C THR A 261 29.72 39.04 2.40
N PRO A 262 28.48 39.63 2.52
CA PRO A 262 27.56 39.70 3.67
C PRO A 262 26.04 39.49 3.43
N ARG A 263 25.38 39.45 4.59
CA ARG A 263 23.95 39.43 4.97
C ARG A 263 23.22 40.77 4.73
N GLY A 264 21.96 40.68 4.31
CA GLY A 264 20.89 41.71 4.27
C GLY A 264 19.70 41.10 3.49
N GLY A 265 18.42 41.17 3.83
CA GLY A 265 17.62 42.18 4.53
C GLY A 265 16.28 42.26 3.75
N MET A 266 15.20 41.78 4.36
CA MET A 266 13.75 41.86 4.07
C MET A 266 13.21 42.68 2.85
N SER A 267 12.34 42.05 2.07
CA SER A 267 11.05 42.59 1.54
C SER A 267 10.19 41.40 1.07
N ALA A 268 9.04 41.06 1.65
CA ALA A 268 7.74 41.74 1.59
C ALA A 268 7.28 42.06 0.16
N LEU A 269 6.11 41.50 -0.20
CA LEU A 269 5.30 41.66 -1.43
C LEU A 269 5.79 40.90 -2.68
N ASP A 270 5.11 39.83 -3.08
CA ASP A 270 3.91 39.95 -3.93
C ASP A 270 3.16 38.60 -3.98
N ARG A 271 1.84 38.69 -3.79
CA ARG A 271 0.91 37.59 -3.62
C ARG A 271 0.03 37.56 -4.86
N SER A 272 0.52 36.95 -5.94
CA SER A 272 -0.28 36.68 -7.14
C SER A 272 -1.15 35.44 -6.91
N VAL A 273 -2.36 35.73 -6.45
CA VAL A 273 -3.64 35.18 -6.95
C VAL A 273 -3.51 33.86 -7.74
N LEU A 274 -3.70 32.73 -7.05
CA LEU A 274 -4.10 31.47 -7.66
C LEU A 274 -5.64 31.44 -7.62
N GLU A 275 -6.25 31.79 -8.74
CA GLU A 275 -7.67 31.54 -8.99
C GLU A 275 -7.92 30.03 -8.97
N SER A 276 -8.92 29.63 -8.18
CA SER A 276 -9.51 28.31 -8.19
C SER A 276 -10.08 28.04 -9.57
N GLN A 277 -9.31 27.34 -10.40
CA GLN A 277 -9.81 26.74 -11.62
C GLN A 277 -10.45 25.41 -11.24
N GLU A 278 -11.78 25.34 -11.30
CA GLU A 278 -12.49 24.06 -11.46
C GLU A 278 -11.87 23.36 -12.67
N THR A 279 -11.05 22.34 -12.42
CA THR A 279 -10.48 21.52 -13.49
C THR A 279 -11.60 20.65 -14.04
N ALA A 280 -12.30 21.14 -15.06
CA ALA A 280 -13.04 20.30 -15.98
C ALA A 280 -12.10 19.19 -16.48
N MET A 281 -12.57 17.94 -16.50
CA MET A 281 -11.82 16.82 -17.09
C MET A 281 -11.40 17.21 -18.50
N THR A 282 -10.15 16.97 -18.86
CA THR A 282 -9.67 17.31 -20.20
C THR A 282 -10.39 16.45 -21.24
N ASP A 283 -10.64 16.98 -22.43
CA ASP A 283 -11.29 16.24 -23.54
C ASP A 283 -10.58 14.90 -23.88
N ASN A 284 -9.32 14.75 -23.48
CA ASN A 284 -8.55 13.51 -23.64
C ASN A 284 -8.88 12.46 -22.57
N GLU A 285 -9.09 12.87 -21.31
CA GLU A 285 -9.45 11.97 -20.21
C GLU A 285 -10.87 11.44 -20.35
N THR A 286 -11.79 12.26 -20.85
CA THR A 286 -13.17 11.84 -21.14
C THR A 286 -13.24 10.83 -22.29
N ALA A 287 -12.39 10.99 -23.32
CA ALA A 287 -12.27 10.03 -24.42
C ALA A 287 -11.70 8.67 -23.97
N GLU A 288 -10.69 8.67 -23.08
CA GLU A 288 -10.12 7.44 -22.51
C GLU A 288 -11.13 6.70 -21.61
N LEU A 289 -11.95 7.43 -20.85
CA LEU A 289 -13.03 6.86 -20.04
C LEU A 289 -14.15 6.29 -20.91
N GLN A 290 -14.50 6.94 -22.03
CA GLN A 290 -15.46 6.43 -23.00
C GLN A 290 -14.98 5.14 -23.68
N GLU A 291 -13.69 5.03 -24.01
CA GLU A 291 -13.11 3.81 -24.59
C GLU A 291 -13.19 2.64 -23.60
N LYS A 292 -12.82 2.86 -22.34
CA LYS A 292 -12.94 1.86 -21.26
C LYS A 292 -14.39 1.46 -21.00
N LEU A 293 -15.34 2.40 -21.07
CA LEU A 293 -16.76 2.11 -20.93
C LEU A 293 -17.25 1.17 -22.05
N ASN A 294 -16.87 1.44 -23.30
CA ASN A 294 -17.22 0.59 -24.43
C ASN A 294 -16.59 -0.81 -24.34
N GLU A 295 -15.35 -0.90 -23.87
CA GLU A 295 -14.69 -2.19 -23.64
C GLU A 295 -15.38 -2.99 -22.53
N LEU A 296 -15.81 -2.33 -21.45
CA LEU A 296 -16.51 -2.97 -20.34
C LEU A 296 -17.92 -3.44 -20.73
N ILE A 297 -18.64 -2.67 -21.55
CA ILE A 297 -19.92 -3.08 -22.14
C ILE A 297 -19.75 -4.36 -22.96
N LYS A 298 -18.71 -4.43 -23.80
CA LYS A 298 -18.41 -5.62 -24.61
C LYS A 298 -18.08 -6.84 -23.74
N GLN A 299 -17.32 -6.65 -22.66
CA GLN A 299 -17.01 -7.73 -21.71
C GLN A 299 -18.27 -8.25 -21.01
N LEU A 300 -19.20 -7.37 -20.64
CA LEU A 300 -20.48 -7.76 -20.04
C LEU A 300 -21.37 -8.55 -21.00
N GLU A 301 -21.40 -8.16 -22.27
CA GLU A 301 -22.14 -8.89 -23.30
C GLU A 301 -21.59 -10.32 -23.47
N GLU A 302 -20.27 -10.48 -23.48
CA GLU A 302 -19.62 -11.80 -23.55
C GLU A 302 -19.89 -12.66 -22.31
N ILE A 303 -19.90 -12.07 -21.11
CA ILE A 303 -20.25 -12.76 -19.86
C ILE A 303 -21.72 -13.21 -19.87
N ARG A 304 -22.63 -12.35 -20.35
CA ARG A 304 -24.07 -12.68 -20.48
C ARG A 304 -24.32 -13.82 -21.47
N GLU A 305 -23.63 -13.82 -22.61
CA GLU A 305 -23.70 -14.94 -23.57
C GLU A 305 -23.19 -16.24 -22.95
N ARG A 306 -22.05 -16.20 -22.24
CA ARG A 306 -21.49 -17.37 -21.54
C ARG A 306 -22.44 -17.91 -20.47
N ARG A 307 -23.07 -17.02 -19.71
CA ARG A 307 -24.08 -17.37 -18.70
C ARG A 307 -25.27 -18.08 -19.35
N SER A 308 -25.82 -17.54 -20.44
CA SER A 308 -26.94 -18.16 -21.16
C SER A 308 -26.60 -19.57 -21.64
N LEU A 309 -25.38 -19.78 -22.15
CA LEU A 309 -24.91 -21.09 -22.61
C LEU A 309 -24.73 -22.09 -21.46
N GLU A 310 -24.28 -21.65 -20.28
CA GLU A 310 -24.17 -22.51 -19.10
C GLU A 310 -25.54 -22.80 -18.47
N GLU A 311 -26.48 -21.85 -18.48
CA GLU A 311 -27.86 -22.07 -18.04
C GLU A 311 -28.56 -23.14 -18.90
N ASP A 312 -28.39 -23.10 -20.22
CA ASP A 312 -28.92 -24.11 -21.14
C ASP A 312 -28.28 -25.50 -20.93
N GLN A 313 -26.98 -25.54 -20.59
CA GLN A 313 -26.28 -26.80 -20.26
C GLN A 313 -26.74 -27.38 -18.92
N VAL A 314 -26.98 -26.54 -17.92
CA VAL A 314 -27.54 -26.96 -16.61
C VAL A 314 -28.98 -27.47 -16.78
N ALA A 315 -29.76 -26.86 -17.66
CA ALA A 315 -31.15 -27.26 -17.93
C ALA A 315 -31.26 -28.61 -18.67
N THR A 316 -30.25 -28.96 -19.48
CA THR A 316 -30.21 -30.20 -20.28
C THR A 316 -29.54 -31.38 -19.57
N GLN A 317 -28.85 -31.15 -18.45
CA GLN A 317 -28.15 -32.22 -17.72
C GLN A 317 -29.08 -33.00 -16.77
N GLU A 318 -29.04 -34.33 -16.87
CA GLU A 318 -29.86 -35.24 -16.05
C GLU A 318 -29.14 -35.76 -14.78
N ASP A 319 -27.80 -35.73 -14.73
CA ASP A 319 -27.01 -36.15 -13.57
C ASP A 319 -27.00 -35.08 -12.48
N GLU A 320 -27.57 -35.38 -11.31
CA GLU A 320 -27.68 -34.44 -10.18
C GLU A 320 -26.33 -33.98 -9.63
N THR A 321 -25.29 -34.82 -9.65
CA THR A 321 -23.99 -34.45 -9.09
C THR A 321 -23.26 -33.45 -9.98
N LEU A 322 -23.29 -33.68 -11.30
CA LEU A 322 -22.75 -32.75 -12.29
C LEU A 322 -23.58 -31.48 -12.38
N LYS A 323 -24.88 -31.55 -12.10
CA LYS A 323 -25.76 -30.38 -12.05
C LYS A 323 -25.38 -29.44 -10.90
N ILE A 324 -25.01 -29.96 -9.73
CA ILE A 324 -24.52 -29.16 -8.60
C ILE A 324 -23.22 -28.43 -8.97
N ASP A 325 -22.25 -29.15 -9.55
CA ASP A 325 -20.98 -28.54 -9.98
C ASP A 325 -21.17 -27.48 -11.07
N MET A 326 -22.12 -27.68 -11.99
CA MET A 326 -22.46 -26.70 -13.01
C MET A 326 -23.26 -25.51 -12.45
N GLN A 327 -24.10 -25.73 -11.43
CA GLN A 327 -24.78 -24.66 -10.70
C GLN A 327 -23.78 -23.76 -9.97
N ASP A 328 -22.73 -24.33 -9.38
CA ASP A 328 -21.66 -23.59 -8.72
C ASP A 328 -20.82 -22.77 -9.71
N LYS A 329 -20.59 -23.28 -10.92
CA LYS A 329 -19.95 -22.52 -12.00
C LYS A 329 -20.84 -21.37 -12.47
N LEU A 330 -22.12 -21.63 -12.67
CA LEU A 330 -23.09 -20.60 -13.06
C LEU A 330 -23.18 -19.49 -12.00
N ASN A 331 -23.19 -19.84 -10.71
CA ASN A 331 -23.18 -18.87 -9.62
C ASN A 331 -21.93 -17.98 -9.64
N LYS A 332 -20.76 -18.52 -10.01
CA LYS A 332 -19.53 -17.73 -10.16
C LYS A 332 -19.63 -16.78 -11.35
N ILE A 333 -20.19 -17.21 -12.48
CA ILE A 333 -20.42 -16.32 -13.64
C ILE A 333 -21.40 -15.20 -13.30
N VAL A 334 -22.48 -15.50 -12.58
CA VAL A 334 -23.44 -14.49 -12.11
C VAL A 334 -22.78 -13.50 -11.15
N GLN A 335 -21.87 -13.95 -10.29
CA GLN A 335 -21.11 -13.05 -9.43
C GLN A 335 -20.18 -12.13 -10.25
N GLU A 336 -19.48 -12.67 -11.24
CA GLU A 336 -18.62 -11.92 -12.16
C GLU A 336 -19.41 -10.89 -12.98
N GLU A 337 -20.60 -11.26 -13.48
CA GLU A 337 -21.54 -10.33 -14.15
C GLU A 337 -21.89 -9.15 -13.24
N ASN A 338 -22.30 -9.41 -12.00
CA ASN A 338 -22.69 -8.37 -11.04
C ASN A 338 -21.53 -7.44 -10.66
N GLU A 339 -20.30 -7.96 -10.57
CA GLU A 339 -19.11 -7.14 -10.30
C GLU A 339 -18.81 -6.21 -11.47
N LYS A 340 -18.91 -6.72 -12.71
CA LYS A 340 -18.70 -5.94 -13.94
C LYS A 340 -19.80 -4.91 -14.18
N GLU A 341 -21.05 -5.20 -13.84
CA GLU A 341 -22.15 -4.24 -13.90
C GLU A 341 -21.94 -3.06 -12.93
N ARG A 342 -21.45 -3.33 -11.71
CA ARG A 342 -21.09 -2.27 -10.76
C ARG A 342 -19.93 -1.41 -11.27
N GLU A 343 -18.90 -2.02 -11.86
CA GLU A 343 -17.80 -1.28 -12.49
C GLU A 343 -18.32 -0.34 -13.60
N LEU A 344 -19.27 -0.82 -14.42
CA LEU A 344 -19.89 -0.03 -15.48
C LEU A 344 -20.70 1.14 -14.92
N GLU A 345 -21.51 0.90 -13.89
CA GLU A 345 -22.32 1.94 -13.26
C GLU A 345 -21.43 3.07 -12.67
N ILE A 346 -20.32 2.70 -12.04
CA ILE A 346 -19.35 3.66 -11.50
C ILE A 346 -18.68 4.47 -12.63
N LEU A 347 -18.22 3.81 -13.69
CA LEU A 347 -17.60 4.47 -14.85
C LEU A 347 -18.60 5.38 -15.59
N SER A 348 -19.85 4.94 -15.73
CA SER A 348 -20.91 5.75 -16.33
C SER A 348 -21.28 6.96 -15.45
N ALA A 349 -21.27 6.83 -14.13
CA ALA A 349 -21.52 7.93 -13.21
C ALA A 349 -20.39 8.97 -13.25
N MET A 350 -19.14 8.53 -13.40
CA MET A 350 -17.97 9.41 -13.57
C MET A 350 -17.98 10.19 -14.89
N LEU A 351 -18.60 9.65 -15.94
CA LEU A 351 -18.70 10.32 -17.25
C LEU A 351 -19.86 11.34 -17.33
N ASN A 352 -20.87 11.19 -16.45
CA ASN A 352 -22.05 12.06 -16.39
C ASN A 352 -21.94 13.18 -15.34
N GLN A 353 -20.85 13.22 -14.57
CA GLN A 353 -20.44 14.34 -13.70
C GLN A 353 -19.53 15.28 -14.48
#